data_AF-P13928-F1
#
_entry.id   AF-P13928-F1
#
_cell.length_a   1.000
_cell.length_b   1.000
_cell.length_c   1.000
_cell.angle_alpha   90.00
_cell.angle_beta   90.00
_cell.angle_gamma   90.00
#
_symmetry.space_group_name_H-M   'P 1'
#
loop_
_entity.id
_entity.type
_entity.pdbx_description
1 polymer ?
#
loop_
_entity_poly.entity_id
_entity_poly.type
_entity_poly.pdbx_seq_one_letter_code
_entity_poly.pdbx_strand_id
1 'polypeptide(L)'
;MAWWKSWIEQEGVTVKSSSHFNPDPDAETLYKAMKGIGTNEQAIIDVLTKRSNTQRQQIAKSFKAQFGKDLTETLKSELSGKFERLIVALMYPPYRYEAKELHDAMKGLGTKEGVIIEILASRTKNQLREIMKAYEEDYGSSLEEDIQADTSGYLERILVCLLQGSRDDVSSFVDPGLALQDAQDLYAAGEKIRGTDEMKFITILCTRSATHLLRVFEEYEKIANKSIEDSIKSETHGSLEEAMLTVVKCTQNLHSYFAERLYYAMKGAGTRDGTLIRNIVSRSEIDLNLIKCHFKKMYGKTLSSMIMEDTSGDYKNALLSLVGSDP
;
A
#
# COMPACT_ATOMS: atom_id res chain seq x y z
N MET A 1 -25.60 8.90 -7.41
CA MET A 1 -24.38 8.06 -7.43
C MET A 1 -24.82 6.62 -7.62
N ALA A 2 -24.28 5.95 -8.63
CA ALA A 2 -24.86 4.73 -9.16
C ALA A 2 -24.54 3.51 -8.28
N TRP A 3 -25.59 2.77 -7.89
CA TRP A 3 -25.57 1.51 -7.15
C TRP A 3 -24.49 0.50 -7.58
N TRP A 4 -24.03 0.54 -8.83
CA TRP A 4 -23.02 -0.35 -9.40
C TRP A 4 -21.60 -0.08 -8.86
N LYS A 5 -21.28 1.17 -8.47
CA LYS A 5 -19.98 1.55 -7.91
C LYS A 5 -19.89 1.01 -6.49
N SER A 6 -20.95 1.21 -5.71
CA SER A 6 -21.08 0.63 -4.38
C SER A 6 -21.06 -0.91 -4.41
N TRP A 7 -21.69 -1.53 -5.41
CA TRP A 7 -21.61 -2.99 -5.62
C TRP A 7 -20.18 -3.46 -5.96
N ILE A 8 -19.49 -2.80 -6.90
CA ILE A 8 -18.10 -3.12 -7.25
C ILE A 8 -17.16 -2.90 -6.06
N GLU A 9 -17.37 -1.85 -5.26
CA GLU A 9 -16.60 -1.58 -4.03
C GLU A 9 -16.77 -2.72 -3.01
N GLN A 10 -18.00 -3.23 -2.81
CA GLN A 10 -18.23 -4.35 -1.89
C GLN A 10 -17.69 -5.69 -2.39
N GLU A 11 -17.70 -5.93 -3.70
CA GLU A 11 -17.08 -7.11 -4.31
C GLU A 11 -15.55 -6.98 -4.39
N GLY A 12 -15.00 -5.77 -4.24
CA GLY A 12 -13.56 -5.49 -4.28
C GLY A 12 -12.80 -5.96 -3.03
N VAL A 13 -13.46 -6.15 -1.89
CA VAL A 13 -12.80 -6.44 -0.61
C VAL A 13 -12.85 -7.92 -0.22
N THR A 14 -11.79 -8.42 0.41
CA THR A 14 -11.72 -9.80 0.94
C THR A 14 -12.15 -9.90 2.40
N VAL A 15 -11.86 -8.87 3.19
CA VAL A 15 -12.27 -8.76 4.59
C VAL A 15 -13.44 -7.80 4.68
N LYS A 16 -14.60 -8.32 5.08
CA LYS A 16 -15.86 -7.57 5.22
C LYS A 16 -16.21 -7.42 6.70
N SER A 17 -16.88 -6.32 7.04
CA SER A 17 -17.49 -6.18 8.36
C SER A 17 -18.56 -7.27 8.56
N SER A 18 -18.50 -7.98 9.69
CA SER A 18 -19.56 -8.93 10.05
C SER A 18 -20.88 -8.20 10.34
N SER A 19 -22.01 -8.75 9.86
CA SER A 19 -23.34 -8.30 10.27
C SER A 19 -23.62 -8.69 11.73
N HIS A 20 -24.47 -7.92 12.42
CA HIS A 20 -24.87 -8.14 13.82
C HIS A 20 -23.69 -8.36 14.78
N PHE A 21 -22.61 -7.60 14.57
CA PHE A 21 -21.35 -7.76 15.29
C PHE A 21 -21.47 -7.41 16.78
N ASN A 22 -20.98 -8.32 17.64
CA ASN A 22 -20.77 -8.11 19.06
C ASN A 22 -19.28 -8.36 19.37
N PRO A 23 -18.53 -7.38 19.92
CA PRO A 23 -17.12 -7.57 20.24
C PRO A 23 -16.86 -8.48 21.44
N ASP A 24 -17.84 -8.70 22.33
CA ASP A 24 -17.60 -9.40 23.60
C ASP A 24 -17.22 -10.88 23.44
N PRO A 25 -17.93 -11.70 22.62
CA PRO A 25 -17.55 -13.09 22.40
C PRO A 25 -16.20 -13.26 21.69
N ASP A 26 -15.86 -12.33 20.80
CA ASP A 26 -14.56 -12.33 20.12
C ASP A 26 -13.45 -12.00 21.11
N ALA A 27 -13.65 -11.03 22.00
CA ALA A 27 -12.71 -10.71 23.07
C ALA A 27 -12.51 -11.91 24.03
N GLU A 28 -13.58 -12.60 24.43
CA GLU A 28 -13.49 -13.83 25.23
C GLU A 28 -12.72 -14.94 24.51
N THR A 29 -12.97 -15.11 23.21
CA THR A 29 -12.30 -16.13 22.38
C THR A 29 -10.80 -15.87 22.33
N LEU A 30 -10.40 -14.62 22.09
CA LEU A 30 -9.00 -14.20 22.12
C LEU A 30 -8.37 -14.38 23.50
N TYR A 31 -9.08 -14.05 24.58
CA TYR A 31 -8.57 -14.25 25.93
C TYR A 31 -8.32 -15.73 26.24
N LYS A 32 -9.27 -16.61 25.88
CA LYS A 32 -9.12 -18.06 26.04
C LYS A 32 -7.99 -18.60 25.17
N ALA A 33 -7.81 -18.07 23.95
CA ALA A 33 -6.75 -18.48 23.04
C ALA A 33 -5.35 -18.15 23.54
N MET A 34 -5.20 -17.11 24.37
CA MET A 34 -3.93 -16.62 24.91
C MET A 34 -3.77 -16.90 26.41
N LYS A 35 -4.61 -17.76 27.00
CA LYS A 35 -4.58 -18.08 28.43
C LYS A 35 -3.97 -19.45 28.67
N GLY A 36 -2.88 -19.47 29.42
CA GLY A 36 -2.27 -20.70 29.92
C GLY A 36 -0.93 -20.97 29.26
N ILE A 37 -0.58 -22.25 29.12
CA ILE A 37 0.65 -22.65 28.42
C ILE A 37 0.34 -22.76 26.94
N GLY A 38 1.08 -22.02 26.12
CA GLY A 38 0.91 -21.98 24.67
C GLY A 38 -0.23 -21.06 24.23
N THR A 39 -0.33 -20.88 22.92
CA THR A 39 -1.30 -20.01 22.26
C THR A 39 -2.14 -20.87 21.31
N ASN A 40 -3.43 -20.54 21.15
CA ASN A 40 -4.26 -21.12 20.09
C ASN A 40 -4.28 -20.15 18.90
N GLU A 41 -3.27 -20.26 18.03
CA GLU A 41 -3.09 -19.38 16.88
C GLU A 41 -4.27 -19.45 15.91
N GLN A 42 -4.87 -20.64 15.74
CA GLN A 42 -6.02 -20.81 14.86
C GLN A 42 -7.24 -20.01 15.33
N ALA A 43 -7.51 -19.97 16.65
CA ALA A 43 -8.59 -19.15 17.20
C ALA A 43 -8.32 -17.64 17.00
N ILE A 44 -7.06 -17.21 17.12
CA ILE A 44 -6.66 -15.82 16.84
C ILE A 44 -6.90 -15.49 15.36
N ILE A 45 -6.50 -16.38 14.45
CA ILE A 45 -6.73 -16.23 13.01
C ILE A 45 -8.23 -16.13 12.72
N ASP A 46 -9.03 -17.05 13.24
CA ASP A 46 -10.47 -17.12 12.98
C ASP A 46 -11.24 -15.87 13.44
N VAL A 47 -10.75 -15.19 14.47
CA VAL A 47 -11.32 -13.91 14.91
C VAL A 47 -10.73 -12.76 14.09
N LEU A 48 -9.42 -12.54 14.15
CA LEU A 48 -8.81 -11.29 13.69
C LEU A 48 -8.75 -11.18 12.16
N THR A 49 -8.67 -12.28 11.41
CA THR A 49 -8.66 -12.19 9.94
C THR A 49 -10.06 -12.05 9.34
N LYS A 50 -11.12 -12.32 10.11
CA LYS A 50 -12.53 -12.32 9.67
C LYS A 50 -13.35 -11.14 10.22
N ARG A 51 -12.69 -10.11 10.72
CA ARG A 51 -13.31 -8.87 11.23
C ARG A 51 -12.66 -7.67 10.55
N SER A 52 -13.45 -6.65 10.23
CA SER A 52 -12.91 -5.40 9.72
C SER A 52 -12.06 -4.69 10.77
N ASN A 53 -11.21 -3.77 10.35
CA ASN A 53 -10.37 -3.02 11.28
C ASN A 53 -11.20 -2.29 12.34
N THR A 54 -12.31 -1.65 11.94
CA THR A 54 -13.26 -1.01 12.88
C THR A 54 -13.76 -1.99 13.94
N GLN A 55 -14.08 -3.22 13.54
CA GLN A 55 -14.50 -4.27 14.48
C GLN A 55 -13.33 -4.72 15.37
N ARG A 56 -12.11 -4.87 14.83
CA ARG A 56 -10.91 -5.14 15.65
C ARG A 56 -10.67 -4.06 16.70
N GLN A 57 -10.90 -2.78 16.38
CA GLN A 57 -10.82 -1.70 17.37
C GLN A 57 -11.87 -1.84 18.48
N GLN A 58 -13.08 -2.30 18.15
CA GLN A 58 -14.13 -2.59 19.14
C GLN A 58 -13.77 -3.81 20.00
N ILE A 59 -13.18 -4.86 19.43
CA ILE A 59 -12.69 -6.03 20.16
C ILE A 59 -11.59 -5.62 21.14
N ALA A 60 -10.62 -4.82 20.71
CA ALA A 60 -9.55 -4.33 21.58
C ALA A 60 -10.09 -3.56 22.79
N LYS A 61 -11.10 -2.69 22.59
CA LYS A 61 -11.80 -1.99 23.68
C LYS A 61 -12.54 -2.95 24.62
N SER A 62 -13.29 -3.90 24.07
CA SER A 62 -14.00 -4.90 24.87
C SER A 62 -13.05 -5.79 25.68
N PHE A 63 -11.96 -6.25 25.07
CA PHE A 63 -10.91 -7.04 25.73
C PHE A 63 -10.30 -6.29 26.92
N LYS A 64 -10.01 -4.98 26.75
CA LYS A 64 -9.52 -4.14 27.85
C LYS A 64 -10.55 -3.98 28.96
N ALA A 65 -11.82 -3.79 28.63
CA ALA A 65 -12.89 -3.63 29.62
C ALA A 65 -13.16 -4.92 30.42
N GLN A 66 -13.13 -6.09 29.77
CA GLN A 66 -13.42 -7.37 30.41
C GLN A 66 -12.24 -7.94 31.19
N PHE A 67 -11.01 -7.79 30.68
CA PHE A 67 -9.84 -8.49 31.23
C PHE A 67 -8.75 -7.57 31.76
N GLY A 68 -8.90 -6.25 31.64
CA GLY A 68 -7.94 -5.25 32.13
C GLY A 68 -6.62 -5.19 31.34
N LYS A 69 -6.46 -5.99 30.29
CA LYS A 69 -5.24 -6.12 29.48
C LYS A 69 -5.37 -5.40 28.14
N ASP A 70 -4.26 -4.87 27.62
CA ASP A 70 -4.23 -4.36 26.25
C ASP A 70 -4.14 -5.52 25.27
N LEU A 71 -5.06 -5.59 24.29
CA LEU A 71 -5.11 -6.71 23.36
C LEU A 71 -3.88 -6.77 22.47
N THR A 72 -3.41 -5.64 21.94
CA THR A 72 -2.28 -5.59 21.03
C THR A 72 -0.98 -5.97 21.74
N GLU A 73 -0.77 -5.50 22.97
CA GLU A 73 0.40 -5.89 23.77
C GLU A 73 0.32 -7.37 24.20
N THR A 74 -0.87 -7.89 24.48
CA THR A 74 -1.04 -9.33 24.76
C THR A 74 -0.70 -10.17 23.53
N LEU A 75 -1.15 -9.76 22.34
CA LEU A 75 -0.80 -10.45 21.08
C LEU A 75 0.71 -10.43 20.82
N LYS A 76 1.39 -9.29 21.07
CA LYS A 76 2.85 -9.19 20.95
C LYS A 76 3.60 -10.11 21.92
N SER A 77 3.09 -10.32 23.14
CA SER A 77 3.75 -11.19 24.11
C SER A 77 3.54 -12.69 23.85
N GLU A 78 2.43 -13.05 23.20
CA GLU A 78 2.01 -14.44 22.99
C GLU A 78 2.39 -14.98 21.60
N LEU A 79 2.66 -14.11 20.64
CA LEU A 79 3.02 -14.45 19.26
C LEU A 79 4.50 -14.13 19.00
N SER A 80 5.06 -14.70 17.93
CA SER A 80 6.41 -14.34 17.49
C SER A 80 6.55 -14.27 15.97
N GLY A 81 7.60 -13.58 15.53
CA GLY A 81 8.10 -13.60 14.15
C GLY A 81 7.11 -12.99 13.14
N LYS A 82 7.01 -13.62 11.95
CA LYS A 82 6.20 -13.11 10.84
C LYS A 82 4.70 -13.15 11.15
N PHE A 83 4.26 -14.16 11.91
CA PHE A 83 2.88 -14.30 12.32
C PHE A 83 2.48 -13.17 13.29
N GLU A 84 3.30 -12.90 14.30
CA GLU A 84 3.13 -11.73 15.19
C GLU A 84 3.05 -10.44 14.39
N ARG A 85 4.01 -10.20 13.49
CA ARG A 85 4.05 -8.97 12.68
C ARG A 85 2.76 -8.77 11.90
N LEU A 86 2.22 -9.82 11.28
CA LEU A 86 0.96 -9.77 10.53
C LEU A 86 -0.23 -9.48 11.44
N ILE A 87 -0.37 -10.22 12.54
CA ILE A 87 -1.51 -10.06 13.46
C ILE A 87 -1.50 -8.68 14.12
N VAL A 88 -0.33 -8.22 14.57
CA VAL A 88 -0.16 -6.89 15.14
C VAL A 88 -0.48 -5.80 14.11
N ALA A 89 -0.06 -5.96 12.84
CA ALA A 89 -0.41 -5.03 11.77
C ALA A 89 -1.93 -4.88 11.57
N LEU A 90 -2.70 -5.97 11.67
CA LEU A 90 -4.17 -5.93 11.57
C LEU A 90 -4.84 -5.11 12.69
N MET A 91 -4.18 -4.96 13.84
CA MET A 91 -4.72 -4.24 15.00
C MET A 91 -4.52 -2.73 14.95
N TYR A 92 -3.65 -2.21 14.09
CA TYR A 92 -3.48 -0.77 13.91
C TYR A 92 -4.63 -0.18 13.10
N PRO A 93 -5.21 0.98 13.48
CA PRO A 93 -6.04 1.76 12.57
C PRO A 93 -5.29 2.03 11.24
N PRO A 94 -5.95 2.02 10.07
CA PRO A 94 -5.25 1.94 8.78
C PRO A 94 -4.18 3.01 8.56
N TYR A 95 -4.49 4.27 8.83
CA TYR A 95 -3.54 5.38 8.63
C TYR A 95 -2.43 5.43 9.69
N ARG A 96 -2.69 4.91 10.90
CA ARG A 96 -1.65 4.73 11.94
C ARG A 96 -0.70 3.60 11.58
N TYR A 97 -1.18 2.53 10.94
CA TYR A 97 -0.33 1.48 10.39
C TYR A 97 0.59 2.02 9.28
N GLU A 98 0.07 2.82 8.36
CA GLU A 98 0.85 3.43 7.29
C GLU A 98 1.86 4.44 7.82
N ALA A 99 1.48 5.28 8.79
CA ALA A 99 2.41 6.17 9.50
C ALA A 99 3.54 5.38 10.16
N LYS A 100 3.23 4.25 10.82
CA LYS A 100 4.23 3.37 11.41
C LYS A 100 5.18 2.76 10.36
N GLU A 101 4.66 2.30 9.23
CA GLU A 101 5.52 1.73 8.17
C GLU A 101 6.43 2.80 7.54
N LEU A 102 5.98 4.07 7.45
CA LEU A 102 6.82 5.20 7.03
C LEU A 102 7.90 5.50 8.07
N HIS A 103 7.54 5.59 9.35
CA HIS A 103 8.51 5.82 10.43
C HIS A 103 9.55 4.70 10.48
N ASP A 104 9.13 3.43 10.39
CA ASP A 104 10.04 2.27 10.37
C ASP A 104 10.89 2.16 9.08
N ALA A 105 10.51 2.89 8.03
CA ALA A 105 11.29 3.01 6.79
C ALA A 105 12.39 4.07 6.89
N MET A 106 12.22 5.10 7.73
CA MET A 106 13.19 6.16 7.99
C MET A 106 13.99 5.93 9.28
N LYS A 107 13.55 5.01 10.14
CA LYS A 107 14.23 4.72 11.41
C LYS A 107 15.52 3.93 11.19
N GLY A 108 16.65 4.53 11.57
CA GLY A 108 17.93 3.85 11.75
C GLY A 108 18.97 4.24 10.71
N LEU A 109 19.90 3.34 10.40
CA LEU A 109 20.88 3.58 9.35
C LEU A 109 20.30 3.20 7.99
N GLY A 110 20.30 4.18 7.08
CA GLY A 110 19.73 4.05 5.75
C GLY A 110 18.20 4.13 5.78
N THR A 111 17.63 4.30 4.59
CA THR A 111 16.20 4.49 4.41
C THR A 111 15.66 3.36 3.55
N LYS A 112 14.43 2.92 3.80
CA LYS A 112 13.73 1.92 2.95
C LYS A 112 12.86 2.66 1.95
N GLU A 113 13.47 3.31 0.96
CA GLU A 113 12.78 4.26 0.08
C GLU A 113 11.64 3.61 -0.69
N GLY A 114 11.76 2.33 -1.07
CA GLY A 114 10.69 1.57 -1.73
C GLY A 114 9.41 1.38 -0.91
N VAL A 115 9.45 1.56 0.43
CA VAL A 115 8.25 1.61 1.29
C VAL A 115 7.62 3.00 1.25
N ILE A 116 8.45 4.04 1.34
CA ILE A 116 8.02 5.44 1.28
C ILE A 116 7.36 5.72 -0.08
N ILE A 117 8.06 5.37 -1.17
CA ILE A 117 7.58 5.47 -2.56
C ILE A 117 6.25 4.74 -2.72
N GLU A 118 6.13 3.50 -2.24
CA GLU A 118 4.90 2.72 -2.33
C GLU A 118 3.74 3.46 -1.68
N ILE A 119 3.92 3.97 -0.46
CA ILE A 119 2.85 4.63 0.29
C ILE A 119 2.48 5.97 -0.35
N LEU A 120 3.45 6.83 -0.65
CA LEU A 120 3.15 8.18 -1.15
C LEU A 120 2.56 8.18 -2.56
N ALA A 121 3.00 7.28 -3.45
CA ALA A 121 2.57 7.29 -4.84
C ALA A 121 1.19 6.63 -5.10
N SER A 122 0.71 5.80 -4.16
CA SER A 122 -0.49 4.96 -4.33
C SER A 122 -1.69 5.40 -3.49
N ARG A 123 -1.50 6.37 -2.60
CA ARG A 123 -2.54 6.89 -1.69
C ARG A 123 -3.14 8.17 -2.28
N THR A 124 -4.42 8.37 -1.98
CA THR A 124 -5.13 9.60 -2.31
C THR A 124 -4.71 10.74 -1.38
N LYS A 125 -4.91 11.98 -1.79
CA LYS A 125 -4.71 13.22 -1.01
C LYS A 125 -5.38 13.17 0.36
N ASN A 126 -6.60 12.62 0.42
CA ASN A 126 -7.31 12.49 1.69
C ASN A 126 -6.65 11.43 2.59
N GLN A 127 -6.21 10.29 2.02
CA GLN A 127 -5.46 9.29 2.78
C GLN A 127 -4.13 9.85 3.27
N LEU A 128 -3.36 10.54 2.41
CA LEU A 128 -2.09 11.18 2.78
C LEU A 128 -2.28 12.18 3.93
N ARG A 129 -3.36 12.97 3.94
CA ARG A 129 -3.67 13.87 5.05
C ARG A 129 -3.88 13.13 6.38
N GLU A 130 -4.63 12.02 6.36
CA GLU A 130 -4.87 11.23 7.56
C GLU A 130 -3.60 10.50 8.04
N ILE A 131 -2.73 10.07 7.11
CA ILE A 131 -1.42 9.48 7.43
C ILE A 131 -0.51 10.53 8.09
N MET A 132 -0.39 11.72 7.52
CA MET A 132 0.41 12.81 8.09
C MET A 132 -0.06 13.18 9.49
N LYS A 133 -1.37 13.30 9.69
CA LYS A 133 -1.96 13.56 11.00
C LYS A 133 -1.64 12.44 12.00
N ALA A 134 -1.82 11.18 11.60
CA ALA A 134 -1.50 10.03 12.44
C ALA A 134 -0.01 9.96 12.80
N TYR A 135 0.86 10.32 11.85
CA TYR A 135 2.30 10.36 12.03
C TYR A 135 2.71 11.40 13.08
N GLU A 136 2.22 12.64 12.94
CA GLU A 136 2.48 13.72 13.88
C GLU A 136 1.97 13.38 15.30
N GLU A 137 0.78 12.79 15.40
CA GLU A 137 0.21 12.36 16.69
C GLU A 137 1.05 11.27 17.40
N ASP A 138 1.66 10.35 16.64
CA ASP A 138 2.36 9.18 17.20
C ASP A 138 3.86 9.38 17.40
N TYR A 139 4.49 10.24 16.60
CA TYR A 139 5.94 10.43 16.59
C TYR A 139 6.38 11.85 16.99
N GLY A 140 5.47 12.83 17.02
CA GLY A 140 5.75 14.19 17.45
C GLY A 140 6.63 15.00 16.48
N SER A 141 6.86 14.50 15.27
CA SER A 141 7.54 15.16 14.15
C SER A 141 6.64 15.20 12.91
N SER A 142 6.93 16.11 11.98
CA SER A 142 6.28 16.13 10.68
C SER A 142 6.83 15.03 9.78
N LEU A 143 5.94 14.26 9.13
CA LEU A 143 6.33 13.29 8.11
C LEU A 143 7.12 13.94 6.96
N GLU A 144 6.78 15.17 6.59
CA GLU A 144 7.50 15.90 5.53
C GLU A 144 8.93 16.24 5.96
N GLU A 145 9.10 16.73 7.20
CA GLU A 145 10.41 17.08 7.75
C GLU A 145 11.29 15.84 7.89
N ASP A 146 10.72 14.71 8.33
CA ASP A 146 11.46 13.45 8.44
C ASP A 146 11.88 12.93 7.05
N ILE A 147 11.01 13.02 6.02
CA ILE A 147 11.38 12.69 4.63
C ILE A 147 12.52 13.59 4.13
N GLN A 148 12.48 14.89 4.43
CA GLN A 148 13.52 15.85 4.04
C GLN A 148 14.84 15.60 4.78
N ALA A 149 14.80 15.09 6.00
CA ALA A 149 15.99 14.76 6.78
C ALA A 149 16.64 13.45 6.31
N ASP A 150 15.84 12.46 5.89
CA ASP A 150 16.29 11.11 5.55
C ASP A 150 16.62 10.92 4.06
N THR A 151 16.10 11.79 3.19
CA THR A 151 16.33 11.72 1.74
C THR A 151 17.01 12.98 1.23
N SER A 152 17.49 12.97 -0.02
CA SER A 152 18.12 14.15 -0.60
C SER A 152 17.92 14.21 -2.12
N GLY A 153 18.25 15.37 -2.69
CA GLY A 153 18.28 15.59 -4.13
C GLY A 153 16.90 15.42 -4.79
N TYR A 154 16.87 14.81 -5.97
CA TYR A 154 15.61 14.64 -6.71
C TYR A 154 14.66 13.63 -6.08
N LEU A 155 15.18 12.67 -5.30
CA LEU A 155 14.34 11.73 -4.57
C LEU A 155 13.53 12.45 -3.48
N GLU A 156 14.19 13.29 -2.69
CA GLU A 156 13.50 14.14 -1.70
C GLU A 156 12.39 14.97 -2.37
N ARG A 157 12.72 15.63 -3.49
CA ARG A 157 11.77 16.49 -4.21
C ARG A 157 10.54 15.74 -4.69
N ILE A 158 10.69 14.55 -5.27
CA ILE A 158 9.53 13.77 -5.73
C ILE A 158 8.69 13.27 -4.55
N LEU A 159 9.32 12.83 -3.46
CA LEU A 159 8.59 12.34 -2.28
C LEU A 159 7.80 13.46 -1.60
N VAL A 160 8.41 14.62 -1.38
CA VAL A 160 7.72 15.81 -0.85
C VAL A 160 6.59 16.25 -1.78
N CYS A 161 6.79 16.22 -3.10
CA CYS A 161 5.75 16.58 -4.05
C CYS A 161 4.56 15.60 -4.03
N LEU A 162 4.82 14.29 -3.92
CA LEU A 162 3.78 13.28 -3.79
C LEU A 162 2.97 13.45 -2.50
N LEU A 163 3.62 13.81 -1.40
CA LEU A 163 2.97 14.05 -0.11
C LEU A 163 1.90 15.14 -0.17
N GLN A 164 2.05 16.14 -1.05
CA GLN A 164 1.06 17.21 -1.25
C GLN A 164 -0.26 16.71 -1.88
N GLY A 165 -0.24 15.55 -2.54
CA GLY A 165 -1.44 14.91 -3.12
C GLY A 165 -2.07 15.69 -4.27
N SER A 166 -1.30 16.47 -5.04
CA SER A 166 -1.84 17.33 -6.12
C SER A 166 -2.41 16.54 -7.32
N ARG A 167 -2.06 15.27 -7.47
CA ARG A 167 -2.51 14.37 -8.56
C ARG A 167 -4.00 13.97 -8.49
N ASP A 168 -4.62 14.18 -7.34
CA ASP A 168 -5.96 13.69 -7.01
C ASP A 168 -7.10 14.58 -7.52
N ASP A 169 -6.80 15.66 -8.25
CA ASP A 169 -7.85 16.53 -8.79
C ASP A 169 -8.81 15.72 -9.68
N VAL A 170 -10.09 15.74 -9.31
CA VAL A 170 -11.18 14.94 -9.88
C VAL A 170 -11.63 15.48 -11.23
N SER A 171 -11.00 16.54 -11.75
CA SER A 171 -11.27 17.03 -13.09
C SER A 171 -11.16 15.91 -14.12
N SER A 172 -12.31 15.51 -14.65
CA SER A 172 -12.41 14.62 -15.82
C SER A 172 -12.06 15.35 -17.11
N PHE A 173 -11.98 16.68 -17.06
CA PHE A 173 -11.55 17.48 -18.21
C PHE A 173 -10.05 17.35 -18.40
N VAL A 174 -9.67 16.94 -19.61
CA VAL A 174 -8.29 16.88 -20.08
C VAL A 174 -8.17 17.87 -21.24
N ASP A 175 -7.32 18.88 -21.10
CA ASP A 175 -6.96 19.78 -22.19
C ASP A 175 -6.01 19.04 -23.14
N PRO A 176 -6.42 18.72 -24.38
CA PRO A 176 -5.58 17.97 -25.31
C PRO A 176 -4.32 18.74 -25.73
N GLY A 177 -4.38 20.07 -25.81
CA GLY A 177 -3.25 20.92 -26.17
C GLY A 177 -2.20 20.94 -25.06
N LEU A 178 -2.64 21.07 -23.81
CA LEU A 178 -1.73 20.98 -22.66
C LEU A 178 -1.13 19.58 -22.51
N ALA A 179 -1.90 18.52 -22.72
CA ALA A 179 -1.38 17.15 -22.66
C ALA A 179 -0.31 16.89 -23.73
N LEU A 180 -0.51 17.41 -24.94
CA LEU A 180 0.50 17.35 -26.00
C LEU A 180 1.75 18.16 -25.64
N GLN A 181 1.58 19.36 -25.06
CA GLN A 181 2.70 20.19 -24.63
C GLN A 181 3.50 19.51 -23.50
N ASP A 182 2.85 18.96 -22.49
CA ASP A 182 3.53 18.25 -21.40
C ASP A 182 4.28 17.00 -21.94
N ALA A 183 3.73 16.30 -22.93
CA ALA A 183 4.41 15.18 -23.59
C ALA A 183 5.66 15.65 -24.37
N GLN A 184 5.57 16.78 -25.07
CA GLN A 184 6.71 17.40 -25.76
C GLN A 184 7.78 17.88 -24.77
N ASP A 185 7.37 18.44 -23.64
CA ASP A 185 8.25 18.88 -22.56
C ASP A 185 9.02 17.70 -21.95
N LEU A 186 8.35 16.57 -21.65
CA LEU A 186 9.00 15.35 -21.18
C LEU A 186 9.99 14.81 -22.21
N TYR A 187 9.63 14.82 -23.49
CA TYR A 187 10.51 14.35 -24.56
C TYR A 187 11.74 15.25 -24.71
N ALA A 188 11.57 16.57 -24.58
CA ALA A 188 12.68 17.53 -24.59
C ALA A 188 13.58 17.43 -23.34
N ALA A 189 13.01 17.06 -22.19
CA ALA A 189 13.69 16.90 -20.91
C ALA A 189 14.46 15.58 -20.77
N GLY A 190 14.20 14.58 -21.60
CA GLY A 190 14.97 13.32 -21.64
C GLY A 190 15.65 13.17 -23.00
N GLU A 191 15.01 12.41 -23.89
CA GLU A 191 15.54 11.95 -25.19
C GLU A 191 16.25 12.96 -26.09
N LYS A 192 15.93 14.26 -26.00
CA LYS A 192 16.56 15.27 -26.84
C LYS A 192 17.90 15.78 -26.31
N ILE A 193 18.25 15.45 -25.08
CA ILE A 193 19.45 15.96 -24.42
C ILE A 193 20.33 14.81 -23.92
N ARG A 194 21.58 15.13 -23.58
CA ARG A 194 22.47 14.19 -22.89
C ARG A 194 22.27 14.36 -21.39
N GLY A 195 21.73 13.34 -20.73
CA GLY A 195 21.25 13.42 -19.35
C GLY A 195 19.78 13.79 -19.32
N THR A 196 19.26 14.16 -18.15
CA THR A 196 17.82 14.33 -17.93
C THR A 196 17.55 15.62 -17.16
N ASP A 197 16.48 16.34 -17.49
CA ASP A 197 15.90 17.38 -16.62
C ASP A 197 14.90 16.71 -15.67
N GLU A 198 15.40 16.17 -14.57
CA GLU A 198 14.59 15.41 -13.62
C GLU A 198 13.50 16.28 -12.99
N MET A 199 13.71 17.59 -12.86
CA MET A 199 12.70 18.50 -12.32
C MET A 199 11.50 18.62 -13.22
N LYS A 200 11.68 18.61 -14.54
CA LYS A 200 10.56 18.63 -15.47
C LYS A 200 9.71 17.36 -15.34
N PHE A 201 10.36 16.19 -15.26
CA PHE A 201 9.69 14.92 -15.01
C PHE A 201 8.89 14.94 -13.70
N ILE A 202 9.54 15.32 -12.58
CA ILE A 202 8.91 15.39 -11.25
C ILE A 202 7.70 16.32 -11.27
N THR A 203 7.87 17.52 -11.85
CA THR A 203 6.81 18.54 -11.89
C THR A 203 5.57 18.00 -12.61
N ILE A 204 5.74 17.42 -13.80
CA ILE A 204 4.60 16.91 -14.58
C ILE A 204 3.97 15.71 -13.86
N LEU A 205 4.77 14.73 -13.44
CA LEU A 205 4.28 13.50 -12.80
C LEU A 205 3.54 13.75 -11.47
N CYS A 206 3.89 14.79 -10.72
CA CYS A 206 3.33 15.04 -9.39
C CYS A 206 2.28 16.16 -9.33
N THR A 207 2.17 17.02 -10.34
CA THR A 207 1.22 18.15 -10.31
C THR A 207 0.04 17.99 -11.26
N ARG A 208 0.09 17.05 -12.20
CA ARG A 208 -1.02 16.77 -13.13
C ARG A 208 -1.96 15.72 -12.58
N SER A 209 -3.25 15.82 -12.93
CA SER A 209 -4.24 14.81 -12.56
C SER A 209 -3.95 13.47 -13.25
N ALA A 210 -4.42 12.37 -12.66
CA ALA A 210 -4.26 11.05 -13.25
C ALA A 210 -4.86 10.96 -14.67
N THR A 211 -6.03 11.56 -14.88
CA THR A 211 -6.70 11.62 -16.20
C THR A 211 -5.87 12.35 -17.24
N HIS A 212 -5.22 13.45 -16.86
CA HIS A 212 -4.33 14.20 -17.72
C HIS A 212 -3.04 13.42 -18.02
N LEU A 213 -2.41 12.83 -17.00
CA LEU A 213 -1.19 12.06 -17.15
C LEU A 213 -1.35 10.85 -18.08
N LEU A 214 -2.48 10.14 -18.00
CA LEU A 214 -2.80 9.06 -18.94
C LEU A 214 -2.75 9.55 -20.40
N ARG A 215 -3.32 10.74 -20.66
CA ARG A 215 -3.27 11.34 -22.00
C ARG A 215 -1.87 11.79 -22.38
N VAL A 216 -1.10 12.33 -21.45
CA VAL A 216 0.31 12.70 -21.66
C VAL A 216 1.11 11.46 -22.06
N PHE A 217 0.91 10.31 -21.40
CA PHE A 217 1.64 9.07 -21.73
C PHE A 217 1.31 8.57 -23.14
N GLU A 218 0.04 8.62 -23.55
CA GLU A 218 -0.38 8.28 -24.93
C GLU A 218 0.24 9.21 -25.99
N GLU A 219 0.30 10.52 -25.73
CA GLU A 219 0.94 11.46 -26.66
C GLU A 219 2.46 11.35 -26.65
N TYR A 220 3.06 11.08 -25.49
CA TYR A 220 4.49 10.85 -25.34
C TYR A 220 4.95 9.66 -26.18
N GLU A 221 4.21 8.54 -26.12
CA GLU A 221 4.55 7.33 -26.88
C GLU A 221 4.55 7.59 -28.40
N LYS A 222 3.64 8.43 -28.90
CA LYS A 222 3.62 8.83 -30.32
C LYS A 222 4.81 9.70 -30.73
N ILE A 223 5.27 10.58 -29.83
CA ILE A 223 6.37 11.51 -30.11
C ILE A 223 7.73 10.81 -30.00
N ALA A 224 7.91 10.05 -28.91
CA ALA A 224 9.18 9.42 -28.56
C ALA A 224 9.36 8.04 -29.23
N ASN A 225 8.27 7.44 -29.73
CA ASN A 225 8.23 6.05 -30.22
C ASN A 225 8.72 5.04 -29.16
N LYS A 226 8.42 5.33 -27.89
CA LYS A 226 8.69 4.48 -26.74
C LYS A 226 7.80 4.88 -25.56
N SER A 227 7.58 3.94 -24.64
CA SER A 227 6.81 4.20 -23.43
C SER A 227 7.53 5.22 -22.53
N ILE A 228 6.76 5.93 -21.71
CA ILE A 228 7.33 6.83 -20.70
C ILE A 228 8.16 6.04 -19.68
N GLU A 229 7.77 4.80 -19.38
CA GLU A 229 8.49 3.90 -18.47
C GLU A 229 9.86 3.52 -19.00
N ASP A 230 9.97 3.17 -20.29
CA ASP A 230 11.25 2.82 -20.89
C ASP A 230 12.18 4.04 -20.98
N SER A 231 11.59 5.23 -21.11
CA SER A 231 12.32 6.51 -21.05
C SER A 231 12.84 6.79 -19.64
N ILE A 232 12.00 6.64 -18.62
CA ILE A 232 12.43 6.81 -17.22
C ILE A 232 13.56 5.83 -16.89
N LYS A 233 13.48 4.57 -17.34
CA LYS A 233 14.55 3.57 -17.13
C LYS A 233 15.86 3.87 -17.86
N SER A 234 15.80 4.54 -19.01
CA SER A 234 17.02 4.91 -19.75
C SER A 234 17.69 6.17 -19.20
N GLU A 235 16.89 7.05 -18.60
CA GLU A 235 17.28 8.40 -18.18
C GLU A 235 17.62 8.50 -16.69
N THR A 236 16.95 7.72 -15.85
CA THR A 236 17.12 7.75 -14.38
C THR A 236 17.61 6.41 -13.84
N HIS A 237 18.03 6.37 -12.57
CA HIS A 237 18.47 5.15 -11.90
C HIS A 237 18.12 5.17 -10.40
N GLY A 238 18.23 4.00 -9.76
CA GLY A 238 18.07 3.86 -8.31
C GLY A 238 16.69 4.25 -7.80
N SER A 239 16.61 4.80 -6.59
CA SER A 239 15.35 5.14 -5.93
C SER A 239 14.55 6.23 -6.66
N LEU A 240 15.21 7.11 -7.43
CA LEU A 240 14.52 8.10 -8.26
C LEU A 240 13.77 7.44 -9.42
N GLU A 241 14.42 6.48 -10.10
CA GLU A 241 13.78 5.66 -11.13
C GLU A 241 12.59 4.90 -10.54
N GLU A 242 12.77 4.25 -9.39
CA GLU A 242 11.68 3.53 -8.70
C GLU A 242 10.51 4.46 -8.37
N ALA A 243 10.78 5.68 -7.90
CA ALA A 243 9.75 6.66 -7.58
C ALA A 243 8.97 7.08 -8.82
N MET A 244 9.64 7.46 -9.91
CA MET A 244 9.00 7.88 -11.15
C MET A 244 8.18 6.74 -11.78
N LEU A 245 8.75 5.52 -11.87
CA LEU A 245 8.06 4.35 -12.38
C LEU A 245 6.84 3.98 -11.52
N THR A 246 6.95 4.11 -10.20
CA THR A 246 5.82 3.83 -9.31
C THR A 246 4.69 4.82 -9.54
N VAL A 247 4.98 6.10 -9.73
CA VAL A 247 3.96 7.12 -10.05
C VAL A 247 3.26 6.80 -11.37
N VAL A 248 4.01 6.43 -12.41
CA VAL A 248 3.43 6.03 -13.71
C VAL A 248 2.53 4.79 -13.54
N LYS A 249 3.04 3.72 -12.92
CA LYS A 249 2.29 2.47 -12.73
C LYS A 249 1.01 2.66 -11.91
N CYS A 250 1.08 3.40 -10.81
CA CYS A 250 -0.09 3.74 -10.00
C CYS A 250 -1.12 4.57 -10.78
N THR A 251 -0.65 5.47 -11.67
CA THR A 251 -1.51 6.29 -12.52
C THR A 251 -2.22 5.45 -13.59
N GLN A 252 -1.51 4.50 -14.19
CA GLN A 252 -2.06 3.60 -15.21
C GLN A 252 -3.06 2.60 -14.63
N ASN A 253 -2.65 1.86 -13.60
CA ASN A 253 -3.49 0.86 -12.98
C ASN A 253 -2.99 0.47 -11.59
N LEU A 254 -3.61 1.03 -10.56
CA LEU A 254 -3.29 0.78 -9.16
C LEU A 254 -3.34 -0.72 -8.78
N HIS A 255 -4.32 -1.46 -9.28
CA HIS A 255 -4.45 -2.90 -8.98
C HIS A 255 -3.32 -3.73 -9.59
N SER A 256 -2.88 -3.39 -10.80
CA SER A 256 -1.77 -4.06 -11.48
C SER A 256 -0.44 -3.76 -10.80
N TYR A 257 -0.26 -2.54 -10.31
CA TYR A 257 0.90 -2.17 -9.48
C TYR A 257 0.99 -3.03 -8.22
N PHE A 258 -0.10 -3.14 -7.45
CA PHE A 258 -0.12 -3.98 -6.25
C PHE A 258 0.04 -5.47 -6.56
N ALA A 259 -0.55 -5.95 -7.66
CA ALA A 259 -0.37 -7.32 -8.12
C ALA A 259 1.11 -7.62 -8.43
N GLU A 260 1.80 -6.69 -9.12
CA GLU A 260 3.22 -6.80 -9.41
C GLU A 260 4.06 -6.85 -8.13
N ARG A 261 3.77 -5.99 -7.14
CA ARG A 261 4.49 -5.99 -5.86
C ARG A 261 4.30 -7.28 -5.08
N LEU A 262 3.07 -7.80 -5.01
CA LEU A 262 2.80 -9.08 -4.36
C LEU A 262 3.54 -10.22 -5.08
N TYR A 263 3.58 -10.20 -6.41
CA TYR A 263 4.27 -11.22 -7.19
C TYR A 263 5.77 -11.21 -6.90
N TYR A 264 6.42 -10.06 -7.02
CA TYR A 264 7.86 -9.93 -6.74
C TYR A 264 8.21 -10.03 -5.25
N ALA A 265 7.24 -9.93 -4.34
CA ALA A 265 7.45 -10.24 -2.92
C ALA A 265 7.62 -11.74 -2.66
N MET A 266 7.09 -12.61 -3.53
CA MET A 266 7.15 -14.08 -3.40
C MET A 266 7.92 -14.75 -4.55
N LYS A 267 8.42 -13.98 -5.52
CA LYS A 267 9.14 -14.54 -6.67
C LYS A 267 10.59 -14.81 -6.29
N GLY A 268 11.01 -16.06 -6.40
CA GLY A 268 12.41 -16.47 -6.29
C GLY A 268 12.70 -17.14 -4.94
N ALA A 269 13.95 -17.05 -4.49
CA ALA A 269 14.34 -17.62 -3.21
C ALA A 269 13.95 -16.67 -2.06
N GLY A 270 13.13 -17.18 -1.13
CA GLY A 270 12.67 -16.43 0.04
C GLY A 270 11.58 -15.42 -0.27
N THR A 271 11.08 -14.79 0.78
CA THR A 271 9.91 -13.90 0.73
C THR A 271 10.28 -12.52 1.24
N ARG A 272 9.83 -11.46 0.56
CA ARG A 272 9.84 -10.09 1.08
C ARG A 272 8.63 -9.89 2.00
N ASP A 273 8.64 -10.54 3.17
CA ASP A 273 7.45 -10.64 4.05
C ASP A 273 6.91 -9.27 4.47
N GLY A 274 7.76 -8.26 4.67
CA GLY A 274 7.31 -6.90 4.98
C GLY A 274 6.43 -6.30 3.88
N THR A 275 6.82 -6.49 2.62
CA THR A 275 6.01 -6.08 1.46
C THR A 275 4.74 -6.90 1.39
N LEU A 276 4.83 -8.23 1.51
CA LEU A 276 3.66 -9.12 1.47
C LEU A 276 2.63 -8.74 2.55
N ILE A 277 3.06 -8.60 3.82
CA ILE A 277 2.21 -8.21 4.94
C ILE A 277 1.58 -6.85 4.70
N ARG A 278 2.38 -5.81 4.42
CA ARG A 278 1.85 -4.45 4.24
C ARG A 278 0.83 -4.38 3.11
N ASN A 279 1.08 -5.06 1.99
CA ASN A 279 0.21 -5.01 0.82
C ASN A 279 -1.08 -5.83 1.04
N ILE A 280 -1.03 -6.96 1.76
CA ILE A 280 -2.26 -7.68 2.13
C ILE A 280 -3.08 -6.89 3.16
N VAL A 281 -2.45 -6.41 4.24
CA VAL A 281 -3.13 -5.68 5.33
C VAL A 281 -3.76 -4.37 4.84
N SER A 282 -3.03 -3.58 4.03
CA SER A 282 -3.54 -2.29 3.56
C SER A 282 -4.62 -2.41 2.48
N ARG A 283 -4.71 -3.54 1.77
CA ARG A 283 -5.63 -3.70 0.63
C ARG A 283 -6.80 -4.66 0.88
N SER A 284 -6.74 -5.54 1.89
CA SER A 284 -7.78 -6.56 2.15
C SER A 284 -9.16 -5.98 2.40
N GLU A 285 -9.23 -4.77 2.96
CA GLU A 285 -10.48 -4.04 3.24
C GLU A 285 -10.78 -2.93 2.21
N ILE A 286 -10.04 -2.87 1.09
CA ILE A 286 -10.19 -1.84 0.04
C ILE A 286 -10.49 -2.45 -1.32
N ASP A 287 -9.59 -3.28 -1.86
CA ASP A 287 -9.66 -3.73 -3.26
C ASP A 287 -8.88 -5.01 -3.57
N LEU A 288 -8.52 -5.81 -2.55
CA LEU A 288 -7.70 -7.01 -2.74
C LEU A 288 -8.31 -8.02 -3.74
N ASN A 289 -9.64 -8.13 -3.88
CA ASN A 289 -10.23 -8.96 -4.94
C ASN A 289 -9.90 -8.47 -6.35
N LEU A 290 -9.89 -7.15 -6.57
CA LEU A 290 -9.50 -6.58 -7.86
C LEU A 290 -8.02 -6.82 -8.13
N ILE A 291 -7.16 -6.66 -7.11
CA ILE A 291 -5.73 -6.98 -7.19
C ILE A 291 -5.51 -8.46 -7.55
N LYS A 292 -6.25 -9.38 -6.93
CA LYS A 292 -6.18 -10.82 -7.27
C LYS A 292 -6.54 -11.12 -8.73
N CYS A 293 -7.55 -10.44 -9.29
CA CYS A 293 -7.91 -10.58 -10.70
C CYS A 293 -6.77 -10.15 -11.62
N HIS A 294 -6.16 -9.00 -11.34
CA HIS A 294 -4.99 -8.51 -12.09
C HIS A 294 -3.78 -9.43 -11.93
N PHE A 295 -3.52 -9.92 -10.71
CA PHE A 295 -2.45 -10.87 -10.41
C PHE A 295 -2.56 -12.14 -11.26
N LYS A 296 -3.74 -12.76 -11.29
CA LYS A 296 -4.01 -13.96 -12.09
C LYS A 296 -3.84 -13.70 -13.59
N LYS A 297 -4.34 -12.55 -14.07
CA LYS A 297 -4.21 -12.14 -15.48
C LYS A 297 -2.75 -11.92 -15.89
N MET A 298 -1.93 -11.31 -15.03
CA MET A 298 -0.55 -10.93 -15.34
C MET A 298 0.43 -12.10 -15.24
N TYR A 299 0.23 -13.02 -14.29
CA TYR A 299 1.23 -14.03 -13.94
C TYR A 299 0.78 -15.48 -14.11
N GLY A 300 -0.50 -15.72 -14.46
CA GLY A 300 -1.04 -17.07 -14.68
C GLY A 300 -1.12 -17.95 -13.42
N LYS A 301 -0.82 -17.38 -12.24
CA LYS A 301 -0.93 -18.01 -10.92
C LYS A 301 -1.92 -17.22 -10.06
N THR A 302 -2.52 -17.86 -9.07
CA THR A 302 -3.35 -17.13 -8.11
C THR A 302 -2.50 -16.62 -6.94
N LEU A 303 -2.96 -15.55 -6.30
CA LEU A 303 -2.28 -14.99 -5.13
C LEU A 303 -2.23 -16.03 -3.99
N SER A 304 -3.33 -16.74 -3.76
CA SER A 304 -3.38 -17.78 -2.73
C SER A 304 -2.44 -18.94 -3.03
N SER A 305 -2.30 -19.37 -4.30
CA SER A 305 -1.39 -20.47 -4.66
C SER A 305 0.07 -20.09 -4.42
N MET A 306 0.47 -18.86 -4.75
CA MET A 306 1.83 -18.40 -4.46
C MET A 306 2.08 -18.25 -2.96
N ILE A 307 1.11 -17.79 -2.17
CA ILE A 307 1.23 -17.76 -0.70
C ILE A 307 1.38 -19.18 -0.12
N MET A 308 0.63 -20.15 -0.65
CA MET A 308 0.74 -21.55 -0.23
C MET A 308 2.12 -22.16 -0.53
N GLU A 309 2.71 -21.80 -1.67
CA GLU A 309 4.03 -22.26 -2.11
C GLU A 309 5.17 -21.61 -1.32
N ASP A 310 5.05 -20.31 -1.01
CA ASP A 310 6.18 -19.49 -0.53
C ASP A 310 6.20 -19.27 1.00
N THR A 311 5.10 -19.55 1.70
CA THR A 311 4.96 -19.32 3.15
C THR A 311 4.56 -20.60 3.92
N SER A 312 4.70 -20.59 5.24
CA SER A 312 4.41 -21.76 6.09
C SER A 312 3.79 -21.40 7.45
N GLY A 313 3.26 -22.41 8.15
CA GLY A 313 2.73 -22.29 9.51
C GLY A 313 1.53 -21.34 9.63
N ASP A 314 1.35 -20.78 10.83
CA ASP A 314 0.23 -19.87 11.14
C ASP A 314 0.29 -18.57 10.34
N TYR A 315 1.49 -18.12 9.97
CA TYR A 315 1.68 -17.00 9.06
C TYR A 315 1.01 -17.24 7.71
N LYS A 316 1.22 -18.42 7.10
CA LYS A 316 0.53 -18.83 5.87
C LYS A 316 -0.99 -18.84 6.07
N ASN A 317 -1.45 -19.50 7.13
CA ASN A 317 -2.88 -19.66 7.39
C ASN A 317 -3.59 -18.30 7.55
N ALA A 318 -2.96 -17.36 8.25
CA ALA A 318 -3.45 -16.00 8.43
C ALA A 318 -3.49 -15.22 7.10
N LEU A 319 -2.43 -15.29 6.29
CA LEU A 319 -2.41 -14.67 4.96
C LEU A 319 -3.52 -15.22 4.06
N LEU A 320 -3.69 -16.54 4.02
CA LEU A 320 -4.73 -17.18 3.21
C LEU A 320 -6.14 -16.80 3.69
N SER A 321 -6.35 -16.66 5.00
CA SER A 321 -7.62 -16.21 5.54
C SER A 321 -7.94 -14.76 5.13
N LEU A 322 -6.94 -13.87 5.12
CA LEU A 322 -7.10 -12.48 4.64
C LEU A 322 -7.30 -12.38 3.13
N VAL A 323 -6.63 -13.23 2.35
CA VAL A 323 -6.74 -13.29 0.88
C VAL A 323 -8.07 -13.89 0.46
N GLY A 324 -8.63 -14.82 1.24
CA GLY A 324 -9.87 -15.52 0.93
C GLY A 324 -9.75 -16.36 -0.34
N SER A 325 -10.91 -16.68 -0.94
CA SER A 325 -10.99 -17.50 -2.15
C SER A 325 -10.37 -16.81 -3.37
N ASP A 326 -9.84 -17.60 -4.30
CA ASP A 326 -9.39 -17.09 -5.60
C ASP A 326 -10.56 -16.60 -6.47
N PRO A 327 -10.32 -15.65 -7.38
CA PRO A 327 -11.32 -15.16 -8.34
C PRO A 327 -11.62 -16.14 -9.47
#